data_AF-A0A537E3I6-F1
#
_entry.id   AF-A0A537E3I6-F1
#
_cell.length_a   1.000
_cell.length_b   1.000
_cell.length_c   1.000
_cell.angle_alpha   90.00
_cell.angle_beta   90.00
_cell.angle_gamma   90.00
#
_symmetry.space_group_name_H-M   'P 1'
#
loop_
_entity.id
_entity.type
_entity.pdbx_description
1 polymer ?
#
loop_
_entity_poly.entity_id
_entity_poly.type
_entity_poly.pdbx_seq_one_letter_code
_entity_poly.pdbx_strand_id
1 'polypeptide(L)'
;MRDRQQGFTLVEIAIVLVIIGLLLGGILKGQEMITQAKIKNVIADFSGISAAYHGYQDRYRAIPGDDPNAGTRWTTAPAAIAGSGN
;
A
#
# COMPACT_ATOMS: atom_id res chain seq x y z
N MET A 1 -25.57 -26.86 51.21
CA MET A 1 -24.24 -27.37 50.81
C MET A 1 -23.42 -26.17 50.39
N ARG A 2 -22.20 -25.99 50.93
CA ARG A 2 -21.35 -24.84 50.60
C ARG A 2 -20.56 -25.18 49.35
N ASP A 3 -20.86 -24.52 48.23
CA ASP A 3 -20.03 -24.62 47.03
C ASP A 3 -18.62 -24.13 47.35
N ARG A 4 -17.63 -25.03 47.20
CA ARG A 4 -16.22 -24.67 47.30
C ARG A 4 -15.88 -23.87 46.06
N GLN A 5 -15.71 -22.55 46.22
CA GLN A 5 -15.11 -21.70 45.19
C GLN A 5 -13.71 -22.25 44.89
N GLN A 6 -13.54 -22.96 43.78
CA GLN A 6 -12.22 -23.42 43.32
C GLN A 6 -11.50 -22.21 42.73
N GLY A 7 -10.44 -21.76 43.39
CA GLY A 7 -9.58 -20.71 42.84
C GLY A 7 -8.84 -21.21 41.59
N PHE A 8 -8.51 -20.30 40.67
CA PHE A 8 -7.72 -20.61 39.49
C PHE A 8 -6.37 -21.21 39.87
N THR A 9 -5.96 -22.25 39.14
CA THR A 9 -4.64 -22.87 39.30
C THR A 9 -3.57 -22.00 38.65
N LEU A 10 -2.35 -22.05 39.19
CA LEU A 10 -1.20 -21.37 38.57
C LEU A 10 -0.95 -21.87 37.14
N VAL A 11 -1.28 -23.13 36.86
CA VAL A 11 -1.11 -23.76 35.54
C VAL A 11 -2.07 -23.15 34.51
N GLU A 12 -3.31 -22.87 34.90
CA GLU A 12 -4.29 -22.23 34.00
C GLU A 12 -3.84 -20.83 33.60
N ILE A 13 -3.39 -20.01 34.55
CA ILE A 13 -2.88 -18.66 34.24
C ILE A 13 -1.60 -18.73 33.41
N ALA A 14 -0.71 -19.70 33.68
CA ALA A 14 0.52 -19.88 32.90
C ALA A 14 0.24 -20.14 31.42
N ILE A 15 -0.71 -21.03 31.10
CA ILE A 15 -1.04 -21.33 29.70
C ILE A 15 -1.68 -20.11 29.01
N VAL A 16 -2.53 -19.37 29.72
CA VAL A 16 -3.15 -18.15 29.18
C VAL A 16 -2.09 -17.10 28.82
N LEU A 17 -1.10 -16.89 29.68
CA LEU A 17 -0.01 -15.94 29.40
C LEU A 17 0.85 -16.36 28.20
N VAL A 18 1.10 -17.66 28.03
CA VAL A 18 1.80 -18.17 26.84
C VAL A 18 0.99 -17.89 25.57
N ILE A 19 -0.31 -18.17 25.57
CA ILE A 19 -1.17 -17.92 24.40
C ILE A 19 -1.18 -16.43 24.06
N ILE A 20 -1.34 -15.54 25.04
CA ILE A 20 -1.30 -14.09 24.81
C ILE A 20 0.05 -13.66 24.24
N GLY A 21 1.16 -14.18 24.78
CA GLY A 21 2.51 -13.89 24.27
C GLY A 21 2.70 -14.30 22.81
N LEU A 22 2.22 -15.50 22.45
CA LEU A 22 2.29 -16.01 21.08
C LEU A 22 1.39 -15.21 20.12
N LEU A 23 0.17 -14.86 20.54
CA LEU A 23 -0.76 -14.06 19.74
C LEU A 23 -0.20 -12.65 19.52
N LEU A 24 0.30 -11.99 20.56
CA LEU A 24 0.91 -10.66 20.43
C LEU A 24 2.12 -10.68 19.50
N GLY A 25 2.99 -11.69 19.61
CA GLY A 25 4.13 -11.88 18.70
C GLY A 25 3.69 -12.05 17.24
N GLY A 26 2.65 -12.85 16.99
CA GLY A 26 2.09 -13.05 15.66
C GLY A 26 1.46 -11.78 15.06
N ILE A 27 0.69 -11.03 15.87
CA ILE A 27 0.01 -9.81 15.42
C ILE A 27 1.02 -8.72 15.04
N LEU A 28 2.05 -8.50 15.86
CA LEU A 28 3.08 -7.49 15.57
C LEU A 28 3.78 -7.77 14.24
N LYS A 29 4.11 -9.05 13.97
CA LYS A 29 4.71 -9.41 12.68
C LYS A 29 3.74 -9.27 11.51
N GLY A 30 2.46 -9.61 11.71
CA GLY A 30 1.41 -9.42 10.71
C GLY A 30 1.20 -7.94 10.34
N GLN A 31 1.20 -7.04 11.34
CA GLN A 31 1.08 -5.60 11.11
C GLN A 31 2.26 -5.02 10.32
N GLU A 32 3.48 -5.46 10.65
CA GLU A 32 4.68 -5.07 9.90
C GLU A 32 4.58 -5.54 8.44
N MET A 33 4.16 -6.79 8.20
CA MET A 33 3.99 -7.33 6.86
C MET A 33 3.00 -6.52 6.02
N ILE A 34 1.85 -6.13 6.61
CA ILE A 34 0.85 -5.28 5.93
C ILE A 34 1.45 -3.92 5.57
N THR A 35 2.18 -3.30 6.49
CA THR A 35 2.83 -2.00 6.25
C THR A 35 3.86 -2.11 5.13
N GLN A 36 4.68 -3.16 5.14
CA GLN A 36 5.65 -3.43 4.07
C GLN A 36 4.98 -3.67 2.72
N ALA A 37 3.85 -4.37 2.68
CA ALA A 37 3.08 -4.55 1.44
C ALA A 37 2.56 -3.22 0.88
N LYS A 38 2.05 -2.33 1.75
CA LYS A 38 1.62 -0.98 1.34
C LYS A 38 2.78 -0.17 0.76
N ILE A 39 3.94 -0.19 1.40
CA ILE A 39 5.14 0.50 0.90
C ILE A 39 5.53 -0.04 -0.48
N LYS A 40 5.56 -1.37 -0.64
CA LYS A 40 5.88 -1.99 -1.94
C LYS A 40 4.89 -1.61 -3.05
N ASN A 41 3.60 -1.53 -2.73
CA ASN A 41 2.60 -1.09 -3.70
C ASN A 41 2.85 0.36 -4.15
N VAL A 42 3.14 1.27 -3.21
CA VAL A 42 3.46 2.67 -3.56
C VAL A 42 4.73 2.77 -4.42
N ILE A 43 5.74 1.97 -4.11
CA ILE A 43 6.96 1.90 -4.93
C ILE A 43 6.64 1.40 -6.35
N ALA A 44 5.80 0.36 -6.46
CA ALA A 44 5.39 -0.17 -7.75
C ALA A 44 4.61 0.88 -8.57
N ASP A 45 3.70 1.61 -7.93
CA ASP A 45 2.96 2.71 -8.57
C ASP A 45 3.92 3.79 -9.08
N PHE A 46 4.89 4.22 -8.26
CA PHE A 46 5.87 5.23 -8.65
C PHE A 46 6.75 4.76 -9.81
N SER A 47 7.21 3.50 -9.76
CA SER A 47 7.95 2.88 -10.87
C SER A 47 7.12 2.80 -12.15
N GLY A 48 5.82 2.49 -12.03
CA GLY A 48 4.89 2.45 -13.15
C GLY A 48 4.68 3.82 -13.79
N ILE A 49 4.51 4.86 -12.97
CA ILE A 49 4.38 6.25 -13.43
C ILE A 49 5.67 6.71 -14.12
N SER A 50 6.84 6.44 -13.53
CA SER A 50 8.14 6.78 -14.14
C SER A 50 8.34 6.07 -15.49
N ALA A 51 8.01 4.78 -15.58
CA ALA A 51 8.06 4.04 -16.84
C ALA A 51 7.09 4.61 -17.88
N ALA A 52 5.87 4.98 -17.49
CA ALA A 52 4.90 5.61 -18.39
C ALA A 52 5.38 6.99 -18.86
N TYR A 53 5.99 7.79 -17.97
CA TYR A 53 6.56 9.09 -18.29
C TYR A 53 7.68 8.99 -19.33
N HIS A 54 8.67 8.12 -19.09
CA HIS A 54 9.77 7.91 -20.04
C HIS A 54 9.28 7.28 -21.34
N GLY A 55 8.36 6.31 -21.27
CA GLY A 55 7.76 5.71 -22.47
C GLY A 55 7.00 6.73 -23.32
N TYR A 56 6.34 7.71 -22.70
CA TYR A 56 5.73 8.82 -23.41
C TYR A 56 6.77 9.72 -24.07
N GLN A 57 7.80 10.08 -23.32
CA GLN A 57 8.90 10.92 -23.80
C GLN A 57 9.62 10.27 -24.99
N ASP A 58 9.90 8.97 -24.94
CA ASP A 58 10.55 8.24 -26.02
C ASP A 58 9.67 8.18 -27.28
N ARG A 59 8.36 7.94 -27.10
CA ARG A 59 7.41 7.77 -28.20
C ARG A 59 7.08 9.08 -28.91
N TYR A 60 6.88 10.16 -28.15
CA TYR A 60 6.34 11.41 -28.66
C TYR A 60 7.36 12.55 -28.68
N ARG A 61 8.56 12.32 -28.15
CA ARG A 61 9.66 13.31 -28.00
C ARG A 61 9.20 14.58 -27.28
N ALA A 62 8.21 14.43 -26.41
CA ALA A 62 7.60 15.48 -25.61
C ALA A 62 7.24 14.89 -24.25
N ILE A 63 7.14 15.71 -23.21
CA ILE A 63 6.77 15.25 -21.88
C ILE A 63 5.24 15.18 -21.75
N PRO A 64 4.69 14.21 -20.98
CA PRO A 64 3.26 14.19 -20.66
C PRO A 64 2.84 15.52 -20.01
N GLY A 65 1.68 16.05 -20.40
CA GLY A 65 1.19 17.33 -19.91
C GLY A 65 1.60 18.50 -20.81
N ASP A 66 2.87 18.59 -21.20
CA ASP A 66 3.40 19.70 -22.00
C ASP A 66 3.75 19.29 -23.44
N ASP A 67 2.91 18.45 -24.03
CA ASP A 67 3.03 18.06 -25.42
C ASP A 67 2.34 19.08 -26.34
N PRO A 68 3.09 19.83 -27.18
CA PRO A 68 2.52 20.83 -28.08
C PRO A 68 1.56 20.25 -29.12
N ASN A 69 1.69 18.95 -29.40
CA ASN A 69 0.87 18.25 -30.38
C ASN A 69 -0.23 17.39 -29.72
N ALA A 70 -0.46 17.52 -28.40
CA ALA A 70 -1.47 16.73 -27.69
C ALA A 70 -2.85 16.85 -28.35
N GLY A 71 -3.27 18.06 -28.73
CA GLY A 71 -4.57 18.33 -29.35
C GLY A 71 -4.76 17.75 -30.75
N THR A 72 -3.67 17.40 -31.46
CA THR A 72 -3.74 16.70 -32.75
C THR A 72 -3.56 15.19 -32.61
N ARG A 73 -2.87 14.73 -31.57
CA ARG A 73 -2.59 13.31 -31.29
C ARG A 73 -3.79 12.59 -30.66
N TRP A 74 -4.59 13.27 -29.85
CA TRP A 74 -5.72 12.68 -29.16
C TRP A 74 -7.00 13.48 -29.30
N THR A 75 -8.04 12.81 -29.78
CA THR A 75 -9.39 13.37 -29.89
C THR A 75 -10.20 12.94 -28.67
N THR A 76 -10.05 13.66 -27.56
CA THR A 76 -10.82 13.47 -26.32
C THR A 76 -11.86 14.57 -26.14
N ALA A 77 -12.86 14.34 -25.27
CA ALA A 77 -13.81 15.36 -24.82
C ALA A 77 -13.69 15.51 -23.28
N PRO A 78 -13.17 16.64 -22.75
CA PRO A 78 -12.70 17.83 -23.46
C PRO A 78 -11.44 17.58 -24.30
N ALA A 79 -11.20 18.46 -25.29
CA ALA A 79 -10.06 18.36 -26.20
C ALA A 79 -8.75 18.34 -25.41
N ALA A 80 -7.83 17.48 -25.82
CA ALA A 80 -6.50 17.45 -25.26
C ALA A 80 -5.82 18.80 -25.51
N ILE A 81 -5.36 19.43 -24.44
CA ILE A 81 -4.69 20.73 -24.46
C ILE A 81 -3.21 20.52 -24.23
N ALA A 82 -2.37 21.26 -24.95
CA ALA A 82 -0.97 21.40 -24.61
C ALA A 82 -0.90 22.19 -23.29
N GLY A 83 -0.41 21.54 -22.24
CA GLY A 83 -0.10 22.21 -20.97
C GLY A 83 1.03 23.23 -21.14
N SER A 84 1.15 24.11 -20.15
CA SER A 84 2.12 25.21 -20.13
C SER A 84 3.28 25.00 -19.14
N GLY A 85 3.45 23.80 -18.60
CA GLY A 85 4.54 23.42 -17.69
C GLY A 85 4.58 24.11 -16.34
N ASN A 86 3.52 24.82 -15.95
CA ASN A 86 3.38 25.59 -14.71
C ASN A 86 2.04 25.33 -14.02
#